data_AF-B0RB00-F1
#
_entry.id   AF-B0RB00-F1
#
_cell.length_a   1.000
_cell.length_b   1.000
_cell.length_c   1.000
_cell.angle_alpha   90.00
_cell.angle_beta   90.00
_cell.angle_gamma   90.00
#
_symmetry.space_group_name_H-M   'P 1'
#
loop_
_entity.id
_entity.type
_entity.pdbx_description
1 polymer ?
#
loop_
_entity_poly.entity_id
_entity_poly.type
_entity_poly.pdbx_seq_one_letter_code
_entity_poly.pdbx_strand_id
1 'polypeptide(L)'
;MRIGIDVGGTNTDAVLMDGDRVVVGIKSSTTQDVTSGIVGALAELDRQHPFDPAGIDAVMIGTTHFINALVEARRLAPTAAVRLALPATASLPPFVDWPEELVAAVRGTGYLAHGGHEFDGRVIAPLDHDELKRHAADIAARRLRSVAISSVFAPVNSEFEVEAAAVLAAELGPDVAISLSHEIGRIGLLERENATIINAPLRELADQIVGGLERAVRGHGITAPLYLSQNDGTLMGVDFARRYPVATFASGPTNSMRGAALLSGLGTCAVVDIGGTTSDVGVLAGGFPREATAEISVAGVRTNFRMPDVLSIGIGGGSLVRGDGDLVGPDSVGYELGRRALVFGGDTLTTTDIAVAAVAERIQRVQRILQVDLQDAKTRLALHLACRTVLAAGA
;
A
#
# COMPACT_ATOMS: atom_id res chain seq x y z
N MET A 1 1.32 -18.06 18.65
CA MET A 1 0.24 -17.12 18.24
C MET A 1 0.80 -16.11 17.25
N ARG A 2 -0.03 -15.45 16.44
CA ARG A 2 0.40 -14.45 15.45
C ARG A 2 -0.38 -13.15 15.62
N ILE A 3 0.25 -12.02 15.29
CA ILE A 3 -0.41 -10.70 15.31
C ILE A 3 -0.40 -10.11 13.90
N GLY A 4 -1.57 -9.71 13.42
CA GLY A 4 -1.71 -8.89 12.21
C GLY A 4 -2.09 -7.47 12.60
N ILE A 5 -1.46 -6.47 11.99
CA ILE A 5 -1.76 -5.05 12.20
C ILE A 5 -1.90 -4.38 10.83
N ASP A 6 -2.96 -3.63 10.60
CA ASP A 6 -3.10 -2.78 9.42
C ASP A 6 -3.17 -1.32 9.84
N VAL A 7 -2.18 -0.54 9.40
CA VAL A 7 -2.11 0.90 9.67
C VAL A 7 -2.57 1.66 8.43
N GLY A 8 -3.86 2.04 8.43
CA GLY A 8 -4.47 2.90 7.43
C GLY A 8 -4.43 4.39 7.82
N GLY A 9 -4.89 5.26 6.93
CA GLY A 9 -4.97 6.72 7.20
C GLY A 9 -5.99 7.12 8.26
N THR A 10 -7.04 6.31 8.47
CA THR A 10 -8.15 6.61 9.40
C THR A 10 -8.13 5.74 10.65
N ASN A 11 -7.92 4.44 10.48
CA ASN A 11 -7.94 3.46 11.57
C ASN A 11 -6.70 2.56 11.53
N THR A 12 -6.27 2.18 12.72
CA THR A 12 -5.32 1.11 12.97
C THR A 12 -6.08 -0.09 13.51
N ASP A 13 -6.07 -1.15 12.72
CA ASP A 13 -6.73 -2.41 13.02
C ASP A 13 -5.67 -3.42 13.46
N ALA A 14 -5.95 -4.21 14.50
CA ALA A 14 -5.05 -5.30 14.90
C ALA A 14 -5.82 -6.54 15.32
N VAL A 15 -5.23 -7.70 15.06
CA VAL A 15 -5.84 -9.00 15.30
C VAL A 15 -4.81 -9.95 15.90
N LEU A 16 -5.19 -10.61 17.01
CA LEU A 16 -4.45 -11.74 17.57
C LEU A 16 -5.05 -13.03 17.02
N MET A 17 -4.19 -13.91 16.51
CA MET A 17 -4.55 -15.18 15.90
C MET A 17 -3.87 -16.38 16.59
N ASP A 18 -4.62 -17.47 16.66
CA ASP A 18 -4.17 -18.79 17.12
C ASP A 18 -4.43 -19.80 16.00
N GLY A 19 -3.37 -20.16 15.26
CA GLY A 19 -3.51 -20.82 13.97
C GLY A 19 -4.28 -19.94 12.98
N ASP A 20 -5.38 -20.46 12.45
CA ASP A 20 -6.30 -19.75 11.53
C ASP A 20 -7.49 -19.11 12.27
N ARG A 21 -7.57 -19.26 13.59
CA ARG A 21 -8.65 -18.72 14.41
C ARG A 21 -8.32 -17.30 14.88
N VAL A 22 -9.26 -16.38 14.65
CA VAL A 22 -9.23 -15.04 15.24
C VAL A 22 -9.58 -15.14 16.73
N VAL A 23 -8.67 -14.70 17.60
CA VAL A 23 -8.84 -14.71 19.05
C VAL A 23 -9.48 -13.41 19.52
N VAL A 24 -8.90 -12.27 19.12
CA VAL A 24 -9.40 -10.94 19.40
C VAL A 24 -9.02 -9.99 18.27
N GLY A 25 -9.90 -9.04 17.96
CA GLY A 25 -9.66 -7.98 17.00
C GLY A 25 -9.99 -6.62 17.61
N ILE A 26 -9.16 -5.63 17.34
CA ILE A 26 -9.30 -4.27 17.84
C ILE A 26 -9.28 -3.30 16.66
N LYS A 27 -10.03 -2.21 16.80
CA LYS A 27 -10.06 -1.10 15.87
C LYS A 27 -9.87 0.18 16.66
N SER A 28 -8.88 0.97 16.28
CA SER A 28 -8.53 2.23 16.93
C SER A 28 -8.29 3.31 15.90
N SER A 29 -8.50 4.58 16.25
CA SER A 29 -8.21 5.68 15.33
C SER A 29 -6.70 5.80 15.09
N THR A 30 -6.27 5.95 13.84
CA THR A 30 -4.86 6.11 13.52
C THR A 30 -4.31 7.43 14.07
N THR A 31 -3.14 7.36 14.68
CA THR A 31 -2.36 8.51 15.13
C THR A 31 -1.41 8.99 14.03
N GLN A 32 -1.03 10.28 14.03
CA GLN A 32 -0.03 10.79 13.09
C GLN A 32 1.32 10.07 13.21
N ASP A 33 1.68 9.63 14.42
CA ASP A 33 2.82 8.74 14.64
C ASP A 33 2.36 7.27 14.60
N VAL A 34 2.76 6.58 13.54
CA VAL A 34 2.57 5.15 13.29
C VAL A 34 3.00 4.29 14.47
N THR A 35 4.11 4.67 15.09
CA THR A 35 4.72 3.93 16.21
C THR A 35 3.75 3.89 17.39
N SER A 36 3.23 5.06 17.79
CA SER A 36 2.24 5.14 18.87
C SER A 36 0.94 4.40 18.56
N GLY A 37 0.48 4.39 17.30
CA GLY A 37 -0.71 3.65 16.88
C GLY A 37 -0.56 2.14 17.08
N ILE A 38 0.60 1.59 16.70
CA ILE A 38 0.93 0.18 16.90
C ILE A 38 1.10 -0.16 18.38
N VAL A 39 1.79 0.69 19.15
CA VAL A 39 1.94 0.48 20.60
C VAL A 39 0.56 0.44 21.28
N GLY A 40 -0.33 1.37 20.91
CA GLY A 40 -1.71 1.39 21.41
C GLY A 40 -2.49 0.14 21.00
N ALA A 41 -2.37 -0.29 19.75
CA ALA A 41 -3.02 -1.50 19.25
C ALA A 41 -2.56 -2.76 19.99
N LEU A 42 -1.26 -2.93 20.22
CA LEU A 42 -0.69 -4.05 20.97
C LEU A 42 -1.15 -4.04 22.43
N ALA A 43 -1.10 -2.87 23.09
CA ALA A 43 -1.57 -2.73 24.46
C ALA A 43 -3.08 -3.06 24.60
N GLU A 44 -3.88 -2.68 23.62
CA GLU A 44 -5.32 -2.96 23.62
C GLU A 44 -5.62 -4.45 23.36
N LEU A 45 -4.84 -5.11 22.50
CA LEU A 45 -4.91 -6.58 22.32
C LEU A 45 -4.62 -7.30 23.65
N ASP A 46 -3.51 -6.94 24.31
CA ASP A 46 -3.10 -7.56 25.59
C ASP A 46 -4.13 -7.27 26.70
N ARG A 47 -4.71 -6.06 26.73
CA ARG A 47 -5.77 -5.71 27.68
C ARG A 47 -7.04 -6.55 27.48
N GLN A 48 -7.45 -6.80 26.23
CA GLN A 48 -8.66 -7.58 25.94
C GLN A 48 -8.45 -9.09 26.06
N HIS A 49 -7.26 -9.56 25.68
CA HIS A 49 -6.87 -10.96 25.78
C HIS A 49 -5.39 -11.06 26.13
N PRO A 50 -5.04 -11.15 27.44
CA PRO A 50 -3.64 -11.21 27.87
C PRO A 50 -2.88 -12.33 27.17
N PHE A 51 -1.69 -12.02 26.67
CA PHE A 51 -0.83 -13.00 26.02
C PHE A 51 0.62 -12.86 26.50
N ASP A 52 1.36 -13.97 26.51
CA ASP A 52 2.80 -13.92 26.72
C ASP A 52 3.48 -13.43 25.43
N PRO A 53 4.23 -12.30 25.46
CA PRO A 53 4.99 -11.83 24.30
C PRO A 53 5.95 -12.87 23.72
N ALA A 54 6.47 -13.78 24.56
CA ALA A 54 7.33 -14.88 24.12
C ALA A 54 6.57 -15.98 23.34
N GLY A 55 5.24 -16.02 23.45
CA GLY A 55 4.36 -16.92 22.71
C GLY A 55 3.90 -16.38 21.34
N ILE A 56 4.39 -15.21 20.93
CA ILE A 56 4.14 -14.65 19.60
C ILE A 56 5.20 -15.18 18.63
N ASP A 57 4.74 -15.82 17.55
CA ASP A 57 5.59 -16.46 16.53
C ASP A 57 5.98 -15.47 15.42
N ALA A 58 5.11 -14.51 15.12
CA ALA A 58 5.32 -13.50 14.09
C ALA A 58 4.37 -12.31 14.27
N VAL A 59 4.84 -11.14 13.81
CA VAL A 59 4.02 -9.93 13.64
C VAL A 59 4.02 -9.55 12.17
N MET A 60 2.83 -9.32 11.59
CA MET A 60 2.64 -8.91 10.21
C MET A 60 2.00 -7.53 10.18
N ILE A 61 2.56 -6.60 9.39
CA ILE A 61 2.10 -5.22 9.32
C ILE A 61 1.76 -4.81 7.88
N GLY A 62 0.52 -4.39 7.65
CA GLY A 62 0.07 -3.64 6.49
C GLY A 62 0.24 -2.15 6.70
N THR A 63 0.63 -1.41 5.66
CA THR A 63 0.74 0.04 5.75
C THR A 63 0.56 0.76 4.43
N THR A 64 -0.16 1.88 4.50
CA THR A 64 -0.41 2.79 3.38
C THR A 64 0.54 4.00 3.35
N HIS A 65 1.49 4.09 4.28
CA HIS A 65 2.32 5.30 4.41
C HIS A 65 3.17 5.62 3.18
N PHE A 66 3.72 4.61 2.51
CA PHE A 66 4.59 4.83 1.36
C PHE A 66 3.82 5.33 0.13
N ILE A 67 2.64 4.76 -0.13
CA ILE A 67 1.80 5.23 -1.22
C ILE A 67 1.25 6.63 -0.93
N ASN A 68 0.87 6.92 0.32
CA ASN A 68 0.41 8.26 0.70
C ASN A 68 1.52 9.31 0.55
N ALA A 69 2.77 9.00 0.92
CA ALA A 69 3.91 9.90 0.71
C ALA A 69 4.10 10.25 -0.78
N LEU A 70 3.89 9.28 -1.67
CA LEU A 70 3.93 9.49 -3.12
C LEU A 70 2.75 10.34 -3.62
N VAL A 71 1.51 9.97 -3.24
CA VAL A 71 0.28 10.66 -3.67
C VAL A 71 0.22 12.10 -3.15
N GLU A 72 0.67 12.33 -1.91
CA GLU A 72 0.74 13.66 -1.30
C GLU A 72 1.97 14.46 -1.73
N ALA A 73 2.87 13.85 -2.53
CA ALA A 73 4.13 14.41 -2.98
C ALA A 73 4.99 14.98 -1.82
N ARG A 74 5.06 14.24 -0.70
CA ARG A 74 5.69 14.67 0.55
C ARG A 74 6.63 13.60 1.11
N ARG A 75 7.65 14.06 1.84
CA ARG A 75 8.67 13.19 2.48
C ARG A 75 9.41 12.30 1.48
N LEU A 76 9.60 12.79 0.26
CA LEU A 76 10.33 12.13 -0.81
C LEU A 76 11.76 12.67 -0.86
N ALA A 77 12.75 11.79 -0.96
CA ALA A 77 14.15 12.22 -1.06
C ALA A 77 14.45 12.82 -2.46
N PRO A 78 15.32 13.84 -2.54
CA PRO A 78 15.84 14.31 -3.81
C PRO A 78 16.51 13.17 -4.60
N THR A 79 16.06 12.94 -5.84
CA THR A 79 16.38 11.71 -6.61
C THR A 79 17.05 12.00 -7.95
N ALA A 80 18.16 11.31 -8.22
CA ALA A 80 18.76 11.20 -9.54
C ALA A 80 18.20 9.98 -10.29
N ALA A 81 17.87 10.12 -11.56
CA ALA A 81 17.52 9.00 -12.44
C ALA A 81 18.63 8.81 -13.48
N VAL A 82 19.41 7.73 -13.37
CA VAL A 82 20.54 7.43 -14.26
C VAL A 82 20.14 6.29 -15.20
N ARG A 83 19.98 6.59 -16.49
CA ARG A 83 19.65 5.60 -17.52
C ARG A 83 20.86 5.24 -18.36
N LEU A 84 21.22 3.96 -18.34
CA LEU A 84 22.29 3.32 -19.13
C LEU A 84 21.71 2.83 -20.45
N ALA A 85 21.75 3.68 -21.48
CA ALA A 85 21.05 3.41 -22.73
C ALA A 85 21.55 4.22 -23.94
N LEU A 86 22.62 5.00 -23.80
CA LEU A 86 23.17 5.75 -24.93
C LEU A 86 23.87 4.81 -25.91
N PRO A 87 23.71 5.05 -27.24
CA PRO A 87 22.95 6.15 -27.86
C PRO A 87 21.46 5.81 -28.12
N ALA A 88 21.04 4.56 -27.92
CA ALA A 88 19.79 4.01 -28.45
C ALA A 88 18.51 4.71 -27.95
N THR A 89 18.46 5.19 -26.70
CA THR A 89 17.23 5.75 -26.11
C THR A 89 17.30 7.24 -25.79
N ALA A 90 18.13 8.00 -26.50
CA ALA A 90 18.38 9.41 -26.19
C ALA A 90 17.15 10.33 -26.41
N SER A 91 16.15 9.89 -27.17
CA SER A 91 15.01 10.72 -27.55
C SER A 91 14.02 11.00 -26.42
N LEU A 92 13.96 10.17 -25.38
CA LEU A 92 13.08 10.36 -24.22
C LEU A 92 13.94 10.45 -22.96
N PRO A 93 13.93 11.56 -22.22
CA PRO A 93 14.67 11.65 -20.97
C PRO A 93 13.99 10.83 -19.85
N PRO A 94 14.68 10.56 -18.74
CA PRO A 94 14.02 10.14 -17.51
C PRO A 94 12.96 11.15 -17.06
N PHE A 95 11.96 10.70 -16.29
CA PHE A 95 10.77 11.46 -15.88
C PHE A 95 9.80 11.85 -17.01
N VAL A 96 9.90 11.22 -18.19
CA VAL A 96 8.93 11.45 -19.28
C VAL A 96 7.51 11.10 -18.83
N ASP A 97 6.55 11.96 -19.16
CA ASP A 97 5.13 11.88 -18.77
C ASP A 97 4.84 11.92 -17.26
N TRP A 98 5.82 12.26 -16.41
CA TRP A 98 5.56 12.44 -14.98
C TRP A 98 4.79 13.73 -14.70
N PRO A 99 3.87 13.74 -13.72
CA PRO A 99 3.28 14.98 -13.23
C PRO A 99 4.35 15.96 -12.71
N GLU A 100 4.27 17.22 -13.13
CA GLU A 100 5.26 18.26 -12.77
C GLU A 100 5.43 18.42 -11.25
N GLU A 101 4.32 18.33 -10.50
CA GLU A 101 4.32 18.40 -9.05
C GLU A 101 5.18 17.29 -8.42
N LEU A 102 5.08 16.07 -8.96
CA LEU A 102 5.83 14.94 -8.43
C LEU A 102 7.31 15.03 -8.79
N VAL A 103 7.64 15.48 -10.01
CA VAL A 103 9.03 15.77 -10.41
C VAL A 103 9.66 16.83 -9.50
N ALA A 104 8.91 17.89 -9.19
CA ALA A 104 9.35 18.94 -8.27
C ALA A 104 9.54 18.41 -6.85
N ALA A 105 8.61 17.58 -6.34
CA ALA A 105 8.67 17.00 -5.01
C ALA A 105 9.89 16.09 -4.80
N VAL A 106 10.26 15.28 -5.80
CA VAL A 106 11.48 14.46 -5.76
C VAL A 106 12.73 15.23 -6.19
N ARG A 107 12.62 16.54 -6.50
CA ARG A 107 13.70 17.36 -7.08
C ARG A 107 14.43 16.62 -8.21
N GLY A 108 13.64 15.95 -9.07
CA GLY A 108 14.11 14.95 -10.02
C GLY A 108 15.14 15.50 -10.99
N THR A 109 16.25 14.79 -11.15
CA THR A 109 17.27 15.11 -12.17
C THR A 109 17.59 13.86 -12.97
N GLY A 110 17.43 13.92 -14.29
CA GLY A 110 17.72 12.82 -15.22
C GLY A 110 19.13 12.88 -15.78
N TYR A 111 19.76 11.72 -15.90
CA TYR A 111 21.09 11.51 -16.48
C TYR A 111 21.01 10.37 -17.49
N LEU A 112 21.64 10.56 -18.65
CA LEU A 112 21.84 9.51 -19.64
C LEU A 112 23.31 9.12 -19.64
N ALA A 113 23.59 7.83 -19.75
CA ALA A 113 24.94 7.30 -19.85
C ALA A 113 25.01 6.13 -20.85
N HIS A 114 26.22 5.83 -21.31
CA HIS A 114 26.49 4.69 -22.19
C HIS A 114 26.34 3.37 -21.42
N GLY A 115 25.83 2.36 -22.11
CA GLY A 115 25.50 1.07 -21.52
C GLY A 115 24.27 0.46 -22.16
N GLY A 116 23.74 -0.56 -21.49
CA GLY A 116 22.60 -1.32 -21.95
C GLY A 116 22.97 -2.48 -22.87
N HIS A 117 22.05 -3.44 -22.93
CA HIS A 117 22.16 -4.61 -23.78
C HIS A 117 21.05 -4.59 -24.83
N GLU A 118 21.29 -5.28 -25.93
CA GLU A 118 20.27 -5.75 -26.86
C GLU A 118 19.54 -6.97 -26.27
N PHE A 119 18.40 -7.33 -26.85
CA PHE A 119 17.59 -8.47 -26.37
C PHE A 119 18.34 -9.82 -26.40
N ASP A 120 19.39 -9.93 -27.22
CA ASP A 120 20.25 -11.11 -27.36
C ASP A 120 21.52 -11.05 -26.49
N GLY A 121 21.65 -10.04 -25.63
CA GLY A 121 22.76 -9.85 -24.71
C GLY A 121 23.97 -9.14 -25.30
N ARG A 122 23.96 -8.76 -26.59
CA ARG A 122 25.02 -7.89 -27.14
C ARG A 122 25.00 -6.53 -26.44
N VAL A 123 26.17 -5.96 -26.19
CA VAL A 123 26.31 -4.63 -25.59
C VAL A 123 25.92 -3.55 -26.60
N ILE A 124 25.05 -2.62 -26.21
CA ILE A 124 24.68 -1.44 -27.02
C ILE A 124 25.88 -0.48 -27.12
N ALA A 125 26.43 -0.12 -25.96
CA ALA A 125 27.67 0.65 -25.81
C ALA A 125 28.37 0.23 -24.51
N PRO A 126 29.72 0.25 -24.47
CA PRO A 126 30.44 -0.03 -23.22
C PRO A 126 30.13 1.03 -22.16
N LEU A 127 30.16 0.64 -20.90
CA LEU A 127 29.99 1.56 -19.77
C LEU A 127 31.18 2.54 -19.69
N ASP A 128 30.90 3.83 -19.63
CA ASP A 128 31.92 4.88 -19.41
C ASP A 128 31.96 5.26 -17.93
N HIS A 129 33.01 4.79 -17.22
CA HIS A 129 33.17 5.07 -15.79
C HIS A 129 33.42 6.55 -15.50
N ASP A 130 34.12 7.26 -16.38
CA ASP A 130 34.40 8.68 -16.18
C ASP A 130 33.13 9.51 -16.41
N GLU A 131 32.23 9.07 -17.30
CA GLU A 131 30.89 9.63 -17.43
C GLU A 131 30.08 9.46 -16.15
N LEU A 132 30.06 8.26 -15.56
CA LEU A 132 29.38 8.01 -14.28
C LEU A 132 29.96 8.86 -13.14
N LYS A 133 31.28 9.05 -13.09
CA LYS A 133 31.92 9.95 -12.10
C LYS A 133 31.52 11.41 -12.28
N ARG A 134 31.40 11.88 -13.52
CA ARG A 134 30.89 13.24 -13.80
C ARG A 134 29.44 13.38 -13.34
N HIS A 135 28.60 12.38 -13.59
CA HIS A 135 27.23 12.35 -13.08
C HIS A 135 27.21 12.36 -11.55
N ALA A 136 28.03 11.54 -10.89
CA ALA A 136 28.15 11.51 -9.43
C ALA A 136 28.55 12.88 -8.86
N ALA A 137 29.50 13.59 -9.49
CA ALA A 137 29.91 14.92 -9.05
C ALA A 137 28.75 15.93 -9.10
N ASP A 138 27.93 15.92 -10.15
CA ASP A 138 26.74 16.78 -10.26
C ASP A 138 25.63 16.37 -9.28
N ILE A 139 25.40 15.07 -9.10
CA ILE A 139 24.47 14.51 -8.10
C ILE A 139 24.84 15.00 -6.69
N ALA A 140 26.12 14.92 -6.32
CA ALA A 140 26.63 15.41 -5.05
C ALA A 140 26.49 16.94 -4.92
N ALA A 141 26.84 17.71 -5.96
CA ALA A 141 26.71 19.16 -5.97
C ALA A 141 25.25 19.62 -5.77
N ARG A 142 24.29 18.88 -6.34
CA ARG A 142 22.84 19.12 -6.19
C ARG A 142 22.27 18.62 -4.87
N ARG A 143 23.07 17.90 -4.07
CA ARG A 143 22.68 17.24 -2.82
C ARG A 143 21.50 16.29 -3.03
N LEU A 144 21.56 15.50 -4.11
CA LEU A 144 20.62 14.40 -4.33
C LEU A 144 21.00 13.25 -3.38
N ARG A 145 20.00 12.65 -2.73
CA ARG A 145 20.21 11.67 -1.64
C ARG A 145 19.75 10.26 -2.02
N SER A 146 19.25 10.10 -3.23
CA SER A 146 18.87 8.81 -3.78
C SER A 146 19.13 8.77 -5.29
N VAL A 147 19.37 7.56 -5.80
CA VAL A 147 19.65 7.30 -7.21
C VAL A 147 18.82 6.10 -7.66
N ALA A 148 18.07 6.27 -8.74
CA ALA A 148 17.45 5.19 -9.51
C ALA A 148 18.31 4.90 -10.73
N ILE A 149 18.73 3.64 -10.91
CA ILE A 149 19.52 3.21 -12.06
C ILE A 149 18.67 2.28 -12.93
N SER A 150 18.56 2.61 -14.22
CA SER A 150 17.87 1.80 -15.22
C SER A 150 18.80 1.48 -16.39
N SER A 151 18.77 0.26 -16.91
CA SER A 151 19.51 -0.14 -18.11
C SER A 151 18.61 -0.85 -19.11
N VAL A 152 18.89 -0.72 -20.41
CA VAL A 152 18.16 -1.46 -21.46
C VAL A 152 18.38 -2.97 -21.26
N PHE A 153 17.29 -3.74 -21.26
CA PHE A 153 17.26 -5.19 -20.98
C PHE A 153 17.91 -5.65 -19.65
N ALA A 154 17.99 -4.77 -18.64
CA ALA A 154 18.51 -5.10 -17.31
C ALA A 154 17.90 -6.34 -16.62
N PRO A 155 16.58 -6.64 -16.75
CA PRO A 155 16.00 -7.87 -16.19
C PRO A 155 16.57 -9.16 -16.79
N VAL A 156 17.19 -9.10 -17.97
CA VAL A 156 17.86 -10.23 -18.63
C VAL A 156 19.35 -10.24 -18.28
N ASN A 157 20.02 -9.08 -18.34
CA ASN A 157 21.41 -8.93 -17.94
C ASN A 157 21.60 -7.63 -17.13
N SER A 158 21.84 -7.79 -15.82
CA SER A 158 21.94 -6.68 -14.89
C SER A 158 23.36 -6.13 -14.70
N GLU A 159 24.36 -6.65 -15.43
CA GLU A 159 25.77 -6.34 -15.17
C GLU A 159 26.06 -4.83 -15.16
N PHE A 160 25.49 -4.07 -16.10
CA PHE A 160 25.71 -2.62 -16.16
C PHE A 160 25.02 -1.86 -15.03
N GLU A 161 23.86 -2.30 -14.54
CA GLU A 161 23.25 -1.65 -13.38
C GLU A 161 24.09 -1.89 -12.12
N VAL A 162 24.58 -3.11 -11.92
CA VAL A 162 25.42 -3.48 -10.78
C VAL A 162 26.76 -2.74 -10.83
N GLU A 163 27.40 -2.69 -12.00
CA GLU A 163 28.66 -1.99 -12.19
C GLU A 163 28.51 -0.48 -12.01
N ALA A 164 27.49 0.14 -12.60
CA ALA A 164 27.22 1.55 -12.40
C ALA A 164 26.88 1.89 -10.94
N ALA A 165 26.14 1.02 -10.24
CA ALA A 165 25.85 1.17 -8.83
C ALA A 165 27.13 1.18 -7.98
N ALA A 166 28.08 0.30 -8.28
CA ALA A 166 29.37 0.26 -7.58
C ALA A 166 30.17 1.55 -7.77
N VAL A 167 30.22 2.07 -9.01
CA VAL A 167 30.89 3.35 -9.30
C VAL A 167 30.20 4.50 -8.56
N LEU A 168 28.87 4.63 -8.68
CA LEU A 168 28.12 5.71 -8.04
C LEU A 168 28.20 5.62 -6.52
N ALA A 169 28.15 4.44 -5.92
CA ALA A 169 28.30 4.25 -4.47
C ALA A 169 29.69 4.68 -3.97
N ALA A 170 30.75 4.37 -4.73
CA ALA A 170 32.11 4.76 -4.36
C ALA A 170 32.30 6.29 -4.37
N GLU A 171 31.68 6.99 -5.32
CA GLU A 171 31.80 8.44 -5.48
C GLU A 171 30.86 9.22 -4.54
N LEU A 172 29.64 8.71 -4.28
CA LEU A 172 28.60 9.41 -3.53
C LEU A 172 28.61 9.09 -2.03
N GLY A 173 29.19 7.96 -1.64
CA GLY A 173 29.24 7.50 -0.26
C GLY A 173 27.99 6.72 0.20
N PRO A 174 28.03 6.17 1.43
CA PRO A 174 27.04 5.21 1.92
C PRO A 174 25.67 5.82 2.25
N ASP A 175 25.58 7.15 2.39
CA ASP A 175 24.35 7.85 2.77
C ASP A 175 23.38 8.03 1.58
N VAL A 176 23.83 7.73 0.35
CA VAL A 176 23.00 7.82 -0.85
C VAL A 176 22.35 6.47 -1.17
N ALA A 177 21.02 6.47 -1.17
CA ALA A 177 20.24 5.27 -1.45
C ALA A 177 20.18 4.97 -2.96
N ILE A 178 20.77 3.86 -3.40
CA ILE A 178 20.71 3.40 -4.80
C ILE A 178 19.60 2.34 -4.96
N SER A 179 18.81 2.42 -6.02
CA SER A 179 17.81 1.42 -6.45
C SER A 179 18.10 0.96 -7.87
N LEU A 180 18.03 -0.35 -8.11
CA LEU A 180 18.33 -0.97 -9.41
C LEU A 180 17.05 -1.46 -10.07
N SER A 181 16.88 -1.14 -11.34
CA SER A 181 15.61 -1.37 -12.02
C SER A 181 15.32 -2.86 -12.25
N HIS A 182 16.36 -3.68 -12.45
CA HIS A 182 16.22 -5.14 -12.61
C HIS A 182 15.67 -5.85 -11.38
N GLU A 183 15.76 -5.25 -10.19
CA GLU A 183 15.24 -5.81 -8.94
C GLU A 183 13.77 -5.43 -8.68
N ILE A 184 13.21 -4.48 -9.44
CA ILE A 184 11.89 -3.89 -9.17
C ILE A 184 10.86 -4.27 -10.23
N GLY A 185 11.16 -4.02 -11.50
CA GLY A 185 10.18 -4.14 -12.58
C GLY A 185 10.52 -5.20 -13.60
N ARG A 186 9.57 -5.46 -14.49
CA ARG A 186 9.68 -6.44 -15.57
C ARG A 186 10.26 -5.80 -16.85
N ILE A 187 10.14 -6.50 -17.97
CA ILE A 187 10.37 -5.94 -19.31
C ILE A 187 9.49 -4.70 -19.52
N GLY A 188 9.96 -3.76 -20.35
CA GLY A 188 9.43 -2.40 -20.48
C GLY A 188 10.37 -1.40 -19.83
N LEU A 189 11.09 -0.59 -20.63
CA LEU A 189 12.14 0.31 -20.11
C LEU A 189 11.54 1.47 -19.31
N LEU A 190 10.54 2.15 -19.88
CA LEU A 190 9.99 3.37 -19.28
C LEU A 190 9.21 3.06 -18.00
N GLU A 191 8.38 2.02 -18.04
CA GLU A 191 7.54 1.63 -16.90
C GLU A 191 8.39 1.08 -15.74
N ARG A 192 9.46 0.32 -16.06
CA ARG A 192 10.42 -0.18 -15.08
C ARG A 192 11.27 0.94 -14.51
N GLU A 193 11.74 1.86 -15.34
CA GLU A 193 12.47 3.04 -14.88
C GLU A 193 11.58 3.85 -13.94
N ASN A 194 10.33 4.13 -14.32
CA ASN A 194 9.39 4.87 -13.50
C ASN A 194 9.16 4.20 -12.14
N ALA A 195 8.99 2.87 -12.12
CA ALA A 195 8.88 2.10 -10.89
C ALA A 195 10.13 2.24 -9.99
N THR A 196 11.31 2.29 -10.60
CA THR A 196 12.60 2.45 -9.89
C THR A 196 12.77 3.86 -9.33
N ILE A 197 12.39 4.87 -10.13
CA ILE A 197 12.40 6.28 -9.72
C ILE A 197 11.38 6.52 -8.60
N ILE A 198 10.22 5.85 -8.59
CA ILE A 198 9.27 5.94 -7.48
C ILE A 198 9.85 5.31 -6.20
N ASN A 199 10.58 4.21 -6.32
CA ASN A 199 11.15 3.50 -5.16
C ASN A 199 12.29 4.27 -4.48
N ALA A 200 13.21 4.81 -5.28
CA ALA A 200 14.41 5.49 -4.79
C ALA A 200 14.16 6.57 -3.70
N PRO A 201 13.23 7.53 -3.87
CA PRO A 201 12.97 8.58 -2.89
C PRO A 201 12.35 8.07 -1.59
N LEU A 202 11.73 6.89 -1.60
CA LEU A 202 11.00 6.33 -0.47
C LEU A 202 11.91 5.55 0.49
N ARG A 203 13.14 5.19 0.09
CA ARG A 203 14.04 4.37 0.91
C ARG A 203 14.36 4.99 2.27
N GLU A 204 14.58 6.31 2.33
CA GLU A 204 14.81 7.01 3.59
C GLU A 204 13.57 6.96 4.50
N LEU A 205 12.38 7.17 3.92
CA LEU A 205 11.12 7.07 4.65
C LEU A 205 10.91 5.63 5.16
N ALA A 206 11.27 4.64 4.35
CA ALA A 206 11.23 3.24 4.72
C ALA A 206 12.12 2.94 5.93
N ASP A 207 13.31 3.53 5.97
CA ASP A 207 14.20 3.32 7.08
C ASP A 207 13.67 3.85 8.41
N GLN A 208 13.06 5.04 8.36
CA GLN A 208 12.40 5.66 9.50
C GLN A 208 11.19 4.84 9.99
N ILE A 209 10.31 4.46 9.06
CA ILE A 209 9.08 3.73 9.37
C ILE A 209 9.42 2.36 9.94
N VAL A 210 10.21 1.55 9.22
CA VAL A 210 10.55 0.19 9.65
C VAL A 210 11.27 0.22 11.00
N GLY A 211 12.17 1.18 11.24
CA GLY A 211 12.81 1.34 12.54
C GLY A 211 11.82 1.69 13.66
N GLY A 212 10.78 2.48 13.36
CA GLY A 212 9.67 2.74 14.26
C GLY A 212 8.87 1.47 14.58
N LEU A 213 8.48 0.71 13.56
CA LEU A 213 7.75 -0.55 13.70
C LEU A 213 8.50 -1.54 14.61
N GLU A 214 9.81 -1.74 14.37
CA GLU A 214 10.65 -2.63 15.16
C GLU A 214 10.74 -2.18 16.63
N ARG A 215 10.87 -0.87 16.87
CA ARG A 215 10.87 -0.32 18.24
C ARG A 215 9.53 -0.49 18.94
N ALA A 216 8.42 -0.29 18.24
CA ALA A 216 7.07 -0.47 18.79
C ALA A 216 6.85 -1.92 19.25
N VAL A 217 7.15 -2.88 18.39
CA VAL A 217 6.99 -4.32 18.67
C VAL A 217 7.90 -4.76 19.82
N ARG A 218 9.20 -4.40 19.77
CA ARG A 218 10.15 -4.73 20.84
C ARG A 218 9.82 -4.05 22.16
N GLY A 219 9.29 -2.83 22.12
CA GLY A 219 8.84 -2.10 23.31
C GLY A 219 7.72 -2.80 24.08
N HIS A 220 6.97 -3.68 23.41
CA HIS A 220 5.95 -4.53 24.02
C HIS A 220 6.50 -5.92 24.45
N GLY A 221 7.83 -6.12 24.43
CA GLY A 221 8.46 -7.37 24.83
C GLY A 221 8.42 -8.49 23.77
N ILE A 222 7.91 -8.21 22.57
CA ILE A 222 7.82 -9.20 21.49
C ILE A 222 9.17 -9.25 20.74
N THR A 223 9.79 -10.43 20.70
CA THR A 223 11.06 -10.67 19.98
C THR A 223 10.88 -11.43 18.67
N ALA A 224 9.63 -11.70 18.28
CA ALA A 224 9.27 -12.40 17.07
C ALA A 224 9.71 -11.66 15.78
N PRO A 225 9.92 -12.36 14.66
CA PRO A 225 10.15 -11.71 13.38
C PRO A 225 8.98 -10.82 12.97
N LEU A 226 9.33 -9.67 12.40
CA LEU A 226 8.41 -8.69 11.82
C LEU A 226 8.39 -8.83 10.30
N TYR A 227 7.18 -8.90 9.74
CA TYR A 227 6.94 -8.93 8.31
C TYR A 227 6.04 -7.78 7.87
N LEU A 228 6.19 -7.35 6.62
CA LEU A 228 5.28 -6.42 5.96
C LEU A 228 4.51 -7.12 4.85
N SER A 229 3.25 -6.73 4.66
CA SER A 229 2.43 -7.24 3.56
C SER A 229 2.87 -6.67 2.22
N GLN A 230 2.96 -7.54 1.21
CA GLN A 230 3.28 -7.21 -0.16
C GLN A 230 2.03 -6.96 -1.01
N ASN A 231 2.23 -6.31 -2.15
CA ASN A 231 1.21 -6.05 -3.15
C ASN A 231 0.56 -7.31 -3.75
N ASP A 232 1.18 -8.48 -3.66
CA ASP A 232 0.65 -9.75 -4.18
C ASP A 232 -0.05 -10.59 -3.11
N GLY A 233 -0.23 -10.03 -1.90
CA GLY A 233 -0.82 -10.73 -0.76
C GLY A 233 0.12 -11.69 -0.04
N THR A 234 1.42 -11.68 -0.36
CA THR A 234 2.47 -12.38 0.39
C THR A 234 3.10 -11.47 1.46
N LEU A 235 4.11 -11.98 2.17
CA LEU A 235 4.82 -11.28 3.22
C LEU A 235 6.29 -11.08 2.83
N MET A 236 6.91 -10.00 3.30
CA MET A 236 8.35 -9.75 3.18
C MET A 236 8.98 -9.38 4.50
N GLY A 237 10.27 -9.67 4.64
CA GLY A 237 11.05 -9.21 5.79
C GLY A 237 11.32 -7.71 5.74
N VAL A 238 11.63 -7.14 6.90
CA VAL A 238 11.92 -5.72 7.09
C VAL A 238 13.05 -5.19 6.20
N ASP A 239 14.11 -5.97 5.98
CA ASP A 239 15.25 -5.56 5.14
C ASP A 239 14.89 -5.44 3.65
N PHE A 240 13.93 -6.25 3.20
CA PHE A 240 13.41 -6.14 1.85
C PHE A 240 12.49 -4.92 1.74
N ALA A 241 11.62 -4.68 2.73
CA ALA A 241 10.76 -3.49 2.76
C ALA A 241 11.53 -2.17 2.81
N ARG A 242 12.70 -2.12 3.48
CA ARG A 242 13.60 -0.95 3.47
C ARG A 242 14.17 -0.65 2.08
N ARG A 243 14.43 -1.70 1.30
CA ARG A 243 14.96 -1.58 -0.08
C ARG A 243 13.87 -1.31 -1.10
N TYR A 244 12.69 -1.91 -0.93
CA TYR A 244 11.60 -1.86 -1.89
C TYR A 244 10.25 -1.46 -1.25
N PRO A 245 10.13 -0.26 -0.66
CA PRO A 245 8.86 0.21 -0.09
C PRO A 245 7.68 0.22 -1.09
N VAL A 246 7.95 0.31 -2.39
CA VAL A 246 6.91 0.22 -3.44
C VAL A 246 6.18 -1.13 -3.44
N ALA A 247 6.78 -2.16 -2.87
CA ALA A 247 6.18 -3.48 -2.75
C ALA A 247 5.02 -3.54 -1.72
N THR A 248 4.74 -2.48 -0.95
CA THR A 248 3.62 -2.43 0.02
C THR A 248 2.44 -1.54 -0.42
N PHE A 249 2.51 -0.88 -1.58
CA PHE A 249 1.52 0.12 -2.02
C PHE A 249 0.07 -0.38 -1.99
N ALA A 250 -0.15 -1.67 -2.24
CA ALA A 250 -1.46 -2.31 -2.25
C ALA A 250 -1.68 -3.24 -1.04
N SER A 251 -0.94 -3.04 0.07
CA SER A 251 -1.07 -3.88 1.26
C SER A 251 -2.47 -3.86 1.89
N GLY A 252 -3.17 -2.73 1.89
CA GLY A 252 -4.54 -2.63 2.41
C GLY A 252 -5.52 -3.55 1.66
N PRO A 253 -5.77 -3.32 0.35
CA PRO A 253 -6.68 -4.17 -0.42
C PRO A 253 -6.29 -5.65 -0.43
N THR A 254 -4.99 -5.96 -0.50
CA THR A 254 -4.53 -7.35 -0.47
C THR A 254 -4.74 -8.02 0.88
N ASN A 255 -4.55 -7.31 1.99
CA ASN A 255 -4.85 -7.83 3.33
C ASN A 255 -6.34 -8.14 3.46
N SER A 256 -7.23 -7.23 3.02
CA SER A 256 -8.67 -7.46 2.99
C SER A 256 -9.04 -8.69 2.17
N MET A 257 -8.43 -8.86 0.99
CA MET A 257 -8.66 -10.03 0.13
C MET A 257 -8.17 -11.33 0.77
N ARG A 258 -6.97 -11.34 1.34
CA ARG A 258 -6.41 -12.52 2.01
C ARG A 258 -7.22 -12.90 3.24
N GLY A 259 -7.68 -11.92 4.02
CA GLY A 259 -8.59 -12.13 5.13
C GLY A 259 -9.94 -12.69 4.68
N ALA A 260 -10.53 -12.12 3.62
CA ALA A 260 -11.77 -12.63 3.04
C ALA A 260 -11.66 -14.07 2.55
N ALA A 261 -10.55 -14.43 1.89
CA ALA A 261 -10.29 -15.80 1.46
C ALA A 261 -10.27 -16.78 2.64
N LEU A 262 -9.57 -16.41 3.72
CA LEU A 262 -9.46 -17.22 4.92
C LEU A 262 -10.82 -17.40 5.60
N LEU A 263 -11.55 -16.30 5.82
CA LEU A 263 -12.81 -16.31 6.56
C LEU A 263 -13.93 -16.99 5.75
N SER A 264 -14.04 -16.71 4.45
CA SER A 264 -15.09 -17.31 3.61
C SER A 264 -14.82 -18.75 3.17
N GLY A 265 -13.57 -19.23 3.29
CA GLY A 265 -13.13 -20.50 2.71
C GLY A 265 -13.12 -20.50 1.17
N LEU A 266 -13.33 -19.36 0.52
CA LEU A 266 -13.36 -19.25 -0.94
C LEU A 266 -11.99 -18.84 -1.48
N GLY A 267 -11.38 -19.73 -2.26
CA GLY A 267 -10.11 -19.43 -2.94
C GLY A 267 -10.27 -18.58 -4.21
N THR A 268 -11.45 -18.55 -4.83
CA THR A 268 -11.66 -17.80 -6.08
C THR A 268 -13.01 -17.09 -6.01
N CYS A 269 -12.97 -15.77 -5.84
CA CYS A 269 -14.16 -14.92 -5.73
C CYS A 269 -13.80 -13.45 -5.98
N ALA A 270 -14.83 -12.61 -6.14
CA ALA A 270 -14.66 -11.16 -6.05
C ALA A 270 -14.76 -10.72 -4.58
N VAL A 271 -13.87 -9.84 -4.16
CA VAL A 271 -13.89 -9.20 -2.85
C VAL A 271 -14.20 -7.73 -3.06
N VAL A 272 -15.17 -7.22 -2.28
CA VAL A 272 -15.60 -5.83 -2.32
C VAL A 272 -15.38 -5.25 -0.93
N ASP A 273 -14.34 -4.42 -0.79
CA ASP A 273 -14.00 -3.71 0.44
C ASP A 273 -14.61 -2.31 0.41
N ILE A 274 -15.62 -2.06 1.25
CA ILE A 274 -16.35 -0.79 1.29
C ILE A 274 -15.87 0.02 2.48
N GLY A 275 -15.08 1.06 2.19
CA GLY A 275 -14.63 2.04 3.17
C GLY A 275 -15.63 3.20 3.36
N GLY A 276 -15.17 4.25 4.07
CA GLY A 276 -15.95 5.47 4.27
C GLY A 276 -16.01 6.38 3.03
N THR A 277 -15.02 6.33 2.15
CA THR A 277 -14.89 7.21 0.98
C THR A 277 -14.95 6.45 -0.34
N THR A 278 -14.42 5.23 -0.36
CA THR A 278 -14.15 4.45 -1.57
C THR A 278 -14.61 3.02 -1.37
N SER A 279 -14.84 2.32 -2.48
CA SER A 279 -15.02 0.88 -2.54
C SER A 279 -13.96 0.30 -3.44
N ASP A 280 -13.23 -0.69 -2.94
CA ASP A 280 -12.17 -1.38 -3.66
C ASP A 280 -12.64 -2.79 -4.03
N VAL A 281 -12.67 -3.09 -5.32
CA VAL A 281 -13.10 -4.39 -5.86
C VAL A 281 -11.90 -5.11 -6.46
N GLY A 282 -11.59 -6.30 -5.97
CA GLY A 282 -10.57 -7.15 -6.56
C GLY A 282 -10.99 -8.61 -6.69
N VAL A 283 -10.21 -9.37 -7.46
CA VAL A 283 -10.47 -10.78 -7.72
C VAL A 283 -9.41 -11.62 -7.02
N LEU A 284 -9.86 -12.60 -6.24
CA LEU A 284 -9.03 -13.69 -5.74
C LEU A 284 -8.97 -14.82 -6.76
N ALA A 285 -7.78 -15.41 -6.91
CA ALA A 285 -7.55 -16.63 -7.65
C ALA A 285 -6.65 -17.57 -6.82
N GLY A 286 -7.17 -18.74 -6.44
CA GLY A 286 -6.42 -19.70 -5.61
C GLY A 286 -6.02 -19.16 -4.23
N GLY A 287 -6.80 -18.23 -3.68
CA GLY A 287 -6.59 -17.59 -2.39
C GLY A 287 -5.72 -16.33 -2.46
N PHE A 288 -5.12 -16.03 -3.61
CA PHE A 288 -4.24 -14.86 -3.78
C PHE A 288 -4.91 -13.78 -4.66
N PRO A 289 -4.64 -12.49 -4.39
CA PRO A 289 -5.05 -11.42 -5.28
C PRO A 289 -4.55 -11.67 -6.71
N ARG A 290 -5.44 -11.55 -7.69
CA ARG A 290 -5.07 -11.64 -9.10
C ARG A 290 -4.23 -10.42 -9.47
N GLU A 291 -3.00 -10.65 -9.92
CA GLU A 291 -2.12 -9.58 -10.41
C GLU A 291 -2.70 -8.91 -11.67
N ALA A 292 -2.49 -7.61 -11.79
CA ALA A 292 -2.71 -6.89 -13.03
C ALA A 292 -1.78 -7.44 -14.13
N THR A 293 -2.32 -7.64 -15.34
CA THR A 293 -1.58 -8.18 -16.48
C THR A 293 -0.90 -7.11 -17.35
N ALA A 294 -1.20 -5.84 -17.09
CA ALA A 294 -0.79 -4.69 -17.89
C ALA A 294 -0.10 -3.62 -17.04
N GLU A 295 0.30 -2.53 -17.70
CA GLU A 295 0.80 -1.31 -17.07
C GLU A 295 -0.24 -0.72 -16.13
N ILE A 296 0.22 -0.21 -14.99
CA ILE A 296 -0.61 0.42 -13.97
C ILE A 296 -0.15 1.86 -13.73
N SER A 297 -1.10 2.76 -13.49
CA SER A 297 -0.80 4.14 -13.12
C SER A 297 -0.82 4.29 -11.61
N VAL A 298 0.28 4.79 -11.04
CA VAL A 298 0.39 5.11 -9.61
C VAL A 298 0.73 6.59 -9.48
N ALA A 299 -0.11 7.36 -8.79
CA ALA A 299 0.03 8.81 -8.68
C ALA A 299 0.23 9.53 -10.03
N GLY A 300 -0.43 9.04 -11.09
CA GLY A 300 -0.32 9.59 -12.45
C GLY A 300 0.91 9.12 -13.24
N VAL A 301 1.76 8.26 -12.66
CA VAL A 301 2.96 7.71 -13.30
C VAL A 301 2.71 6.28 -13.78
N ARG A 302 3.00 6.01 -15.05
CA ARG A 302 2.90 4.66 -15.63
C ARG A 302 4.04 3.76 -15.13
N THR A 303 3.69 2.59 -14.60
CA THR A 303 4.63 1.65 -13.99
C THR A 303 4.27 0.20 -14.33
N ASN A 304 5.17 -0.73 -14.00
CA ASN A 304 4.96 -2.18 -14.16
C ASN A 304 5.13 -2.96 -12.85
N PHE A 305 4.72 -2.39 -11.70
CA PHE A 305 4.76 -3.10 -10.43
C PHE A 305 3.92 -4.37 -10.47
N ARG A 306 4.32 -5.38 -9.69
CA ARG A 306 3.42 -6.47 -9.32
C ARG A 306 2.42 -5.93 -8.32
N MET A 307 1.19 -5.73 -8.77
CA MET A 307 0.09 -5.20 -7.97
C MET A 307 -1.20 -5.93 -8.27
N PRO A 308 -2.15 -5.95 -7.32
CA PRO A 308 -3.42 -6.60 -7.53
C PRO A 308 -4.24 -5.77 -8.51
N ASP A 309 -5.02 -6.46 -9.34
CA ASP A 309 -6.00 -5.82 -10.21
C ASP A 309 -7.21 -5.39 -9.38
N VAL A 310 -7.19 -4.13 -8.93
CA VAL A 310 -8.18 -3.53 -8.06
C VAL A 310 -8.86 -2.37 -8.76
N LEU A 311 -10.18 -2.46 -8.88
CA LEU A 311 -11.03 -1.36 -9.30
C LEU A 311 -11.45 -0.57 -8.07
N SER A 312 -10.93 0.66 -7.94
CA SER A 312 -11.36 1.59 -6.91
C SER A 312 -12.45 2.52 -7.44
N ILE A 313 -13.55 2.61 -6.71
CA ILE A 313 -14.71 3.44 -7.03
C ILE A 313 -14.87 4.46 -5.90
N GLY A 314 -15.03 5.75 -6.24
CA GLY A 314 -15.24 6.87 -5.30
C GLY A 314 -16.62 6.87 -4.64
N ILE A 315 -17.08 5.70 -4.20
CA ILE A 315 -18.35 5.50 -3.50
C ILE A 315 -18.05 4.67 -2.26
N GLY A 316 -18.37 5.17 -1.08
CA GLY A 316 -18.23 4.48 0.19
C GLY A 316 -19.37 4.84 1.14
N GLY A 317 -19.28 4.43 2.40
CA GLY A 317 -20.33 4.67 3.39
C GLY A 317 -20.64 6.15 3.64
N GLY A 318 -19.65 7.04 3.53
CA GLY A 318 -19.79 8.47 3.75
C GLY A 318 -20.00 9.30 2.49
N SER A 319 -20.17 8.68 1.32
CA SER A 319 -20.44 9.40 0.08
C SER A 319 -21.74 10.19 0.21
N LEU A 320 -21.70 11.46 -0.22
CA LEU A 320 -22.86 12.36 -0.16
C LEU A 320 -23.94 11.89 -1.12
N VAL A 321 -25.19 11.98 -0.69
CA VAL A 321 -26.37 11.64 -1.50
C VAL A 321 -27.15 12.92 -1.78
N ARG A 322 -27.45 13.18 -3.06
CA ARG A 322 -28.11 14.39 -3.57
C ARG A 322 -29.23 14.03 -4.56
N GLY A 323 -29.98 15.05 -4.99
CA GLY A 323 -30.97 14.93 -6.07
C GLY A 323 -32.16 14.01 -5.74
N ASP A 324 -32.61 13.99 -4.49
CA ASP A 324 -33.60 13.02 -3.99
C ASP A 324 -33.11 11.55 -3.97
N GLY A 325 -31.81 11.32 -4.07
CA GLY A 325 -31.20 9.99 -3.89
C GLY A 325 -30.55 9.38 -5.12
N ASP A 326 -30.56 10.07 -6.25
CA ASP A 326 -30.05 9.58 -7.54
C ASP A 326 -28.58 9.93 -7.82
N LEU A 327 -28.02 10.91 -7.10
CA LEU A 327 -26.64 11.35 -7.22
C LEU A 327 -25.85 10.96 -5.96
N VAL A 328 -24.87 10.06 -6.12
CA VAL A 328 -24.04 9.56 -5.02
C VAL A 328 -22.56 9.83 -5.30
N GLY A 329 -21.89 10.53 -4.38
CA GLY A 329 -20.46 10.85 -4.49
C GLY A 329 -20.14 11.83 -5.65
N PRO A 330 -18.86 11.92 -6.06
CA PRO A 330 -17.70 11.22 -5.49
C PRO A 330 -17.27 11.74 -4.11
N ASP A 331 -17.76 12.92 -3.74
CA ASP A 331 -17.45 13.59 -2.48
C ASP A 331 -18.04 12.82 -1.28
N SER A 332 -17.29 12.78 -0.18
CA SER A 332 -17.61 12.02 1.03
C SER A 332 -17.28 12.83 2.29
N VAL A 333 -18.04 12.59 3.37
CA VAL A 333 -17.72 13.12 4.71
C VAL A 333 -16.53 12.39 5.37
N GLY A 334 -16.05 11.30 4.77
CA GLY A 334 -14.83 10.60 5.18
C GLY A 334 -14.80 10.19 6.66
N TYR A 335 -13.74 10.59 7.37
CA TYR A 335 -13.58 10.28 8.80
C TYR A 335 -14.65 10.94 9.69
N GLU A 336 -15.34 11.97 9.19
CA GLU A 336 -16.42 12.65 9.92
C GLU A 336 -17.77 11.92 9.81
N LEU A 337 -17.82 10.76 9.16
CA LEU A 337 -19.03 9.95 8.98
C LEU A 337 -19.82 9.78 10.28
N GLY A 338 -19.16 9.37 11.36
CA GLY A 338 -19.77 9.15 12.67
C GLY A 338 -20.36 10.41 13.34
N ARG A 339 -20.13 11.60 12.77
CA ARG A 339 -20.64 12.89 13.27
C ARG A 339 -21.60 13.57 12.29
N ARG A 340 -21.33 13.45 10.98
CA ARG A 340 -22.01 14.20 9.92
C ARG A 340 -23.22 13.47 9.34
N ALA A 341 -23.23 12.14 9.32
CA ALA A 341 -24.35 11.39 8.76
C ALA A 341 -25.60 11.47 9.65
N LEU A 342 -26.77 11.45 9.01
CA LEU A 342 -28.06 11.63 9.69
C LEU A 342 -28.34 10.54 10.74
N VAL A 343 -27.94 9.30 10.46
CA VAL A 343 -28.10 8.15 11.35
C VAL A 343 -27.31 8.29 12.65
N PHE A 344 -26.26 9.12 12.65
CA PHE A 344 -25.47 9.47 13.84
C PHE A 344 -25.86 10.83 14.44
N GLY A 345 -26.96 11.44 13.97
CA GLY A 345 -27.47 12.73 14.45
C GLY A 345 -26.82 13.95 13.80
N GLY A 346 -26.11 13.77 12.68
CA GLY A 346 -25.56 14.86 11.88
C GLY A 346 -26.58 15.51 10.94
N ASP A 347 -26.07 16.32 10.01
CA ASP A 347 -26.85 17.19 9.10
C ASP A 347 -26.73 16.82 7.62
N THR A 348 -25.96 15.78 7.30
CA THR A 348 -25.56 15.43 5.94
C THR A 348 -26.12 14.06 5.56
N LEU A 349 -26.86 13.95 4.45
CA LEU A 349 -27.34 12.66 3.94
C LEU A 349 -26.20 11.90 3.23
N THR A 350 -25.98 10.65 3.65
CA THR A 350 -24.89 9.79 3.17
C THR A 350 -25.38 8.42 2.72
N THR A 351 -24.54 7.67 2.01
CA THR A 351 -24.84 6.28 1.61
C THR A 351 -25.11 5.36 2.80
N THR A 352 -24.47 5.59 3.95
CA THR A 352 -24.75 4.85 5.20
C THR A 352 -26.19 5.06 5.66
N ASP A 353 -26.71 6.28 5.56
CA ASP A 353 -28.10 6.59 5.93
C ASP A 353 -29.10 5.80 5.08
N ILE A 354 -28.86 5.76 3.76
CA ILE A 354 -29.67 5.00 2.81
C ILE A 354 -29.58 3.49 3.09
N ALA A 355 -28.37 2.97 3.34
CA ALA A 355 -28.16 1.56 3.64
C ALA A 355 -28.89 1.14 4.92
N VAL A 356 -28.81 1.95 5.98
CA VAL A 356 -29.51 1.69 7.24
C VAL A 356 -31.03 1.76 7.05
N ALA A 357 -31.54 2.77 6.33
CA ALA A 357 -32.96 2.91 6.04
C ALA A 357 -33.50 1.71 5.24
N ALA A 358 -32.79 1.27 4.19
CA ALA A 358 -33.18 0.12 3.38
C ALA A 358 -33.23 -1.19 4.19
N VAL A 359 -32.31 -1.37 5.14
CA VAL A 359 -32.34 -2.51 6.07
C VAL A 359 -33.53 -2.41 7.02
N ALA A 360 -33.80 -1.22 7.57
CA ALA A 360 -34.93 -0.99 8.46
C ALA A 360 -36.29 -1.27 7.76
N GLU A 361 -36.46 -0.82 6.52
CA GLU A 361 -37.65 -1.10 5.71
C GLU A 361 -37.83 -2.60 5.44
N ARG A 362 -36.74 -3.32 5.13
CA ARG A 362 -36.77 -4.78 4.96
C ARG A 362 -37.19 -5.48 6.24
N ILE A 363 -36.69 -5.06 7.40
CA ILE A 363 -37.09 -5.60 8.71
C ILE A 363 -38.58 -5.34 8.95
N GLN A 364 -39.07 -4.12 8.73
CA GLN A 364 -40.48 -3.78 8.88
C GLN A 364 -41.38 -4.58 7.91
N ARG A 365 -40.89 -4.89 6.71
CA ARG A 365 -41.60 -5.75 5.74
C ARG A 365 -41.66 -7.20 6.22
N VAL A 366 -40.58 -7.73 6.77
CA VAL A 366 -40.54 -9.07 7.38
C VAL A 366 -41.44 -9.16 8.61
N GLN A 367 -41.44 -8.15 9.49
CA GLN A 367 -42.37 -8.05 10.63
C GLN A 367 -43.83 -8.07 10.17
N ARG A 368 -44.16 -7.34 9.10
CA ARG A 368 -45.51 -7.32 8.53
C ARG A 368 -45.92 -8.66 7.93
N ILE A 369 -45.01 -9.36 7.25
CA ILE A 369 -45.28 -10.67 6.64
C ILE A 369 -45.45 -11.75 7.70
N LEU A 370 -44.60 -11.74 8.73
CA LEU A 370 -44.60 -12.76 9.78
C LEU A 370 -45.53 -12.43 10.96
N GLN A 371 -46.13 -11.24 10.99
CA GLN A 371 -47.00 -10.74 12.08
C GLN A 371 -46.37 -10.87 13.48
N VAL A 372 -45.04 -10.70 13.58
CA VAL A 372 -44.32 -10.77 14.86
C VAL A 372 -43.83 -9.38 15.22
N ASP A 373 -44.17 -8.93 16.43
CA ASP A 373 -43.59 -7.73 17.00
C ASP A 373 -42.16 -8.05 17.49
N LEU A 374 -41.15 -7.41 16.87
CA LEU A 374 -39.75 -7.61 17.25
C LEU A 374 -39.25 -6.49 18.19
N GLN A 375 -40.13 -5.75 18.88
CA GLN A 375 -39.75 -4.66 19.78
C GLN A 375 -38.80 -5.05 20.94
N ASP A 376 -38.73 -6.34 21.26
CA ASP A 376 -37.88 -6.83 22.35
C ASP A 376 -36.40 -6.94 21.92
N ALA A 377 -35.48 -7.17 22.86
CA ALA A 377 -34.01 -7.21 22.72
C ALA A 377 -33.44 -7.94 21.47
N LYS A 378 -34.27 -8.72 20.76
CA LYS A 378 -34.04 -9.28 19.43
C LYS A 378 -33.86 -8.26 18.30
N THR A 379 -34.41 -7.04 18.33
CA THR A 379 -34.10 -6.00 17.32
C THR A 379 -32.74 -5.33 17.55
N ARG A 380 -32.32 -5.20 18.81
CA ARG A 380 -30.91 -4.88 19.14
C ARG A 380 -29.98 -6.02 18.78
N LEU A 381 -30.41 -7.28 18.92
CA LEU A 381 -29.69 -8.46 18.43
C LEU A 381 -29.67 -8.55 16.90
N ALA A 382 -30.69 -8.06 16.18
CA ALA A 382 -30.72 -7.97 14.72
C ALA A 382 -29.87 -6.80 14.20
N LEU A 383 -29.75 -5.69 14.94
CA LEU A 383 -28.75 -4.65 14.71
C LEU A 383 -27.33 -5.20 14.97
N HIS A 384 -27.15 -5.93 16.08
CA HIS A 384 -25.90 -6.57 16.46
C HIS A 384 -25.54 -7.74 15.53
N LEU A 385 -26.52 -8.44 14.94
CA LEU A 385 -26.38 -9.48 13.91
C LEU A 385 -26.25 -8.89 12.51
N ALA A 386 -26.82 -7.74 12.16
CA ALA A 386 -26.50 -7.07 10.90
C ALA A 386 -25.04 -6.58 10.91
N CYS A 387 -24.58 -6.08 12.06
CA CYS A 387 -23.15 -5.83 12.31
C CYS A 387 -22.34 -7.14 12.36
N ARG A 388 -22.85 -8.21 12.98
CA ARG A 388 -22.15 -9.51 13.05
C ARG A 388 -22.23 -10.37 11.79
N THR A 389 -23.17 -10.19 10.88
CA THR A 389 -23.27 -10.96 9.61
C THR A 389 -22.45 -10.29 8.51
N VAL A 390 -22.20 -8.98 8.61
CA VAL A 390 -21.08 -8.34 7.92
C VAL A 390 -19.72 -8.83 8.49
N LEU A 391 -19.70 -9.30 9.75
CA LEU A 391 -18.53 -9.94 10.39
C LEU A 391 -18.56 -11.49 10.38
N ALA A 392 -19.60 -12.15 9.85
CA ALA A 392 -19.78 -13.61 9.90
C ALA A 392 -20.37 -14.22 8.61
N ALA A 393 -20.49 -13.44 7.52
CA ALA A 393 -20.63 -13.97 6.17
C ALA A 393 -19.30 -14.54 5.61
N GLY A 394 -18.28 -14.64 6.46
CA GLY A 394 -17.12 -15.50 6.28
C GLY A 394 -17.10 -16.58 7.36
N ALA A 395 -18.06 -17.50 7.32
CA ALA A 395 -17.96 -18.83 7.92
C ALA A 395 -18.20 -19.87 6.83
#